data_AF-A0A5C2HJT4-F1
#
_entry.id   AF-A0A5C2HJT4-F1
#
_cell.length_a   1.000
_cell.length_b   1.000
_cell.length_c   1.000
_cell.angle_alpha   90.00
_cell.angle_beta   90.00
_cell.angle_gamma   90.00
#
_symmetry.space_group_name_H-M   'P 1'
#
loop_
_entity.id
_entity.type
_entity.pdbx_description
1 polymer ?
#
loop_
_entity_poly.entity_id
_entity_poly.type
_entity_poly.pdbx_seq_one_letter_code
_entity_poly.pdbx_strand_id
1 'polypeptide(L)'
;MVKIPYGKGDFKRLRTDGQLYFDRTELLHELEAVGEQILFLRPRRFGKTLWLTLLESYYDIGAADQFETLFGDLAIGQNPTPNRNRYFMLKWNFSVIDPHGSHNDIAQRVHDHINDSINDFTIRYQKLLTLPIAIQSGNALSSLSRLLAAIRPLNTPLYLLIDEYDNFANEVLTRRDKGRESYHELVESEGVIKTVFKAVKAATDGLGLERVFITGVSPVVMSDITSGYNVAKNISQRPRFARLCGFTGEEVMQLNQQIALECELPEGAAEEAMSLMQNFYNGYRFSGADTTRLYNPTLCLYFWDEWQQLCRYPNELLDDNLAMDKNRLRYIASLPMGLR
;
A
#
# COMPACT_ATOMS: atom_id res chain seq x y z
N MET A 1 22.05 18.33 6.39
CA MET A 1 21.52 17.06 6.90
C MET A 1 20.09 16.88 6.48
N VAL A 2 19.90 16.00 5.50
CA VAL A 2 18.59 15.54 5.04
C VAL A 2 17.94 14.72 6.15
N LYS A 3 16.64 14.91 6.39
CA LYS A 3 15.91 14.10 7.36
C LYS A 3 15.42 12.81 6.70
N ILE A 4 16.18 11.73 6.87
CA ILE A 4 15.87 10.42 6.27
C ILE A 4 14.69 9.74 7.03
N PRO A 5 13.58 9.39 6.36
CA PRO A 5 12.41 8.78 7.01
C PRO A 5 12.52 7.25 7.14
N TYR A 6 13.61 6.72 7.69
CA TYR A 6 13.73 5.27 7.90
C TYR A 6 12.67 4.77 8.90
N GLY A 7 11.97 3.68 8.55
CA GLY A 7 10.89 3.09 9.37
C GLY A 7 9.58 3.89 9.43
N LYS A 8 9.46 5.03 8.74
CA LYS A 8 8.23 5.85 8.73
C LYS A 8 7.42 5.62 7.45
N GLY A 9 6.15 5.25 7.61
CA GLY A 9 5.23 4.96 6.50
C GLY A 9 4.01 5.87 6.40
N ASP A 10 3.97 6.97 7.17
CA ASP A 10 2.84 7.90 7.23
C ASP A 10 3.16 9.18 6.46
N PHE A 11 2.45 9.43 5.35
CA PHE A 11 2.70 10.55 4.46
C PHE A 11 2.52 11.89 5.16
N LYS A 12 1.46 12.03 5.95
CA LYS A 12 1.16 13.27 6.68
C LYS A 12 2.32 13.66 7.59
N ARG A 13 2.79 12.74 8.44
CA ARG A 13 3.96 12.96 9.32
C ARG A 13 5.21 13.25 8.53
N LEU A 14 5.46 12.50 7.45
CA LEU A 14 6.64 12.70 6.60
C LEU A 14 6.70 14.13 6.07
N ARG A 15 5.58 14.66 5.58
CA ARG A 15 5.45 16.04 5.09
C ARG A 15 5.57 17.07 6.21
N THR A 16 4.84 16.90 7.32
CA THR A 16 4.86 17.88 8.44
C THR A 16 6.22 17.96 9.13
N ASP A 17 6.95 16.85 9.21
CA ASP A 17 8.28 16.79 9.82
C ASP A 17 9.38 17.33 8.87
N GLY A 18 9.05 17.65 7.62
CA GLY A 18 9.99 18.09 6.59
C GLY A 18 11.00 17.01 6.22
N GLN A 19 10.57 15.74 6.14
CA GLN A 19 11.43 14.62 5.80
C GLN A 19 11.59 14.45 4.30
N LEU A 20 12.65 13.71 3.91
CA LEU A 20 12.92 13.38 2.51
C LEU A 20 11.69 12.73 1.87
N TYR A 21 11.20 13.36 0.80
CA TYR A 21 10.10 12.87 -0.01
C TYR A 21 10.45 13.02 -1.48
N PHE A 22 10.33 11.94 -2.24
CA PHE A 22 10.41 12.00 -3.69
C PHE A 22 9.00 12.10 -4.24
N ASP A 23 8.69 13.23 -4.87
CA ASP A 23 7.36 13.50 -5.38
C ASP A 23 7.00 12.52 -6.51
N ARG A 24 5.78 11.99 -6.40
CA ARG A 24 5.11 11.09 -7.35
C ARG A 24 3.65 11.49 -7.55
N THR A 25 3.25 12.62 -7.00
CA THR A 25 1.85 13.02 -6.92
C THR A 25 1.27 13.38 -8.29
N GLU A 26 2.10 13.67 -9.29
CA GLU A 26 1.69 13.79 -10.69
C GLU A 26 0.99 12.53 -11.22
N LEU A 27 1.34 11.35 -10.68
CA LEU A 27 0.75 10.07 -11.06
C LEU A 27 -0.72 9.93 -10.60
N LEU A 28 -1.23 10.81 -9.74
CA LEU A 28 -2.63 10.77 -9.29
C LEU A 28 -3.61 11.02 -10.44
N HIS A 29 -3.30 11.96 -11.35
CA HIS A 29 -4.11 12.19 -12.57
C HIS A 29 -4.27 10.91 -13.39
N GLU A 30 -3.19 10.17 -13.50
CA GLU A 30 -3.10 8.94 -14.28
C GLU A 30 -3.82 7.79 -13.57
N LEU A 31 -3.67 7.73 -12.25
CA LEU A 31 -4.34 6.77 -11.40
C LEU A 31 -5.86 6.93 -11.51
N GLU A 32 -6.36 8.16 -11.39
CA GLU A 32 -7.78 8.47 -11.52
C GLU A 32 -8.34 8.10 -12.88
N ALA A 33 -7.59 8.33 -13.96
CA ALA A 33 -7.99 8.02 -15.33
C ALA A 33 -7.98 6.51 -15.64
N VAL A 34 -7.21 5.72 -14.90
CA VAL A 34 -7.07 4.28 -15.19
C VAL A 34 -8.25 3.47 -14.69
N GLY A 35 -8.89 3.89 -13.62
CA GLY A 35 -10.14 3.30 -13.16
C GLY A 35 -10.47 3.63 -11.71
N GLU A 36 -11.62 3.15 -11.28
CA GLU A 36 -12.13 3.34 -9.93
C GLU A 36 -11.72 2.21 -8.97
N GLN A 37 -11.50 1.01 -9.50
CA GLN A 37 -11.18 -0.18 -8.72
C GLN A 37 -9.80 -0.68 -9.16
N ILE A 38 -8.79 -0.48 -8.33
CA ILE A 38 -7.38 -0.64 -8.69
C ILE A 38 -6.71 -1.64 -7.76
N LEU A 39 -5.92 -2.54 -8.35
CA LEU A 39 -4.99 -3.42 -7.65
C LEU A 39 -3.55 -3.02 -7.97
N PHE A 40 -2.77 -2.79 -6.90
CA PHE A 40 -1.37 -2.43 -6.97
C PHE A 40 -0.51 -3.34 -6.10
N LEU A 41 0.32 -4.16 -6.74
CA LEU A 41 1.18 -5.16 -6.11
C LEU A 41 2.63 -4.70 -6.15
N ARG A 42 3.28 -4.74 -4.99
CA ARG A 42 4.73 -4.54 -4.84
C ARG A 42 5.25 -5.42 -3.72
N PRO A 43 6.55 -5.76 -3.72
CA PRO A 43 7.22 -6.42 -2.60
C PRO A 43 6.95 -5.74 -1.25
N ARG A 44 7.21 -6.47 -0.16
CA ARG A 44 7.16 -5.87 1.18
C ARG A 44 8.16 -4.71 1.27
N ARG A 45 7.82 -3.73 2.12
CA ARG A 45 8.65 -2.54 2.37
C ARG A 45 9.01 -1.71 1.14
N PHE A 46 8.19 -1.77 0.09
CA PHE A 46 8.41 -1.01 -1.14
C PHE A 46 7.74 0.38 -1.16
N GLY A 47 7.16 0.84 -0.05
CA GLY A 47 6.50 2.16 0.02
C GLY A 47 4.98 2.15 -0.22
N LYS A 48 4.33 0.99 -0.30
CA LYS A 48 2.86 0.87 -0.49
C LYS A 48 2.06 1.62 0.58
N THR A 49 2.41 1.47 1.85
CA THR A 49 1.72 2.13 2.97
C THR A 49 1.85 3.65 2.91
N LEU A 50 3.02 4.17 2.50
CA LEU A 50 3.22 5.60 2.27
C LEU A 50 2.28 6.10 1.16
N TRP A 51 2.15 5.34 0.07
CA TRP A 51 1.20 5.65 -0.99
C TRP A 51 -0.26 5.66 -0.49
N LEU A 52 -0.67 4.67 0.29
CA LEU A 52 -2.03 4.63 0.84
C LEU A 52 -2.34 5.83 1.74
N THR A 53 -1.42 6.21 2.61
CA THR A 53 -1.61 7.38 3.51
C THR A 53 -1.59 8.70 2.74
N LEU A 54 -0.88 8.76 1.61
CA LEU A 54 -0.97 9.87 0.65
C LEU A 54 -2.35 9.94 0.00
N LEU A 55 -2.88 8.82 -0.50
CA LEU A 55 -4.24 8.77 -1.07
C LEU A 55 -5.27 9.23 -0.04
N GLU A 56 -5.19 8.70 1.19
CA GLU A 56 -6.03 9.12 2.31
C GLU A 56 -5.94 10.63 2.54
N SER A 57 -4.74 11.18 2.64
CA SER A 57 -4.54 12.62 2.87
C SER A 57 -5.06 13.52 1.73
N TYR A 58 -4.97 13.06 0.48
CA TYR A 58 -5.38 13.84 -0.69
C TYR A 58 -6.90 13.81 -0.94
N TYR A 59 -7.52 12.65 -0.73
CA TYR A 59 -8.93 12.43 -1.07
C TYR A 59 -9.89 12.69 0.09
N ASP A 60 -9.43 12.63 1.34
CA ASP A 60 -10.29 12.77 2.53
C ASP A 60 -10.87 14.19 2.65
N ILE A 61 -12.20 14.29 2.72
CA ILE A 61 -12.90 15.54 3.05
C ILE A 61 -12.46 16.09 4.42
N GLY A 62 -12.10 15.22 5.36
CA GLY A 62 -11.66 15.57 6.71
C GLY A 62 -10.24 16.14 6.77
N ALA A 63 -9.50 16.11 5.65
CA ALA A 63 -8.15 16.64 5.53
C ALA A 63 -8.07 17.90 4.65
N ALA A 64 -9.21 18.49 4.25
CA ALA A 64 -9.26 19.62 3.33
C ALA A 64 -8.48 20.85 3.83
N ASP A 65 -8.44 21.08 5.15
CA ASP A 65 -7.70 22.16 5.79
C ASP A 65 -6.18 22.00 5.74
N GLN A 66 -5.69 20.79 5.46
CA GLN A 66 -4.28 20.44 5.42
C GLN A 66 -3.70 20.38 4.01
N PHE A 67 -4.53 20.64 2.98
CA PHE A 67 -4.13 20.49 1.59
C PHE A 67 -2.83 21.25 1.25
N GLU A 68 -2.79 22.55 1.58
CA GLU A 68 -1.62 23.39 1.29
C GLU A 68 -0.37 22.91 2.03
N THR A 69 -0.50 22.51 3.29
CA THR A 69 0.62 22.01 4.09
C THR A 69 1.19 20.69 3.55
N LEU A 70 0.34 19.80 3.06
CA LEU A 70 0.75 18.46 2.64
C LEU A 70 1.17 18.41 1.17
N PHE A 71 0.51 19.18 0.32
CA PHE A 71 0.62 19.09 -1.13
C PHE A 71 1.05 20.38 -1.82
N GLY A 72 1.01 21.54 -1.18
CA GLY A 72 1.13 22.84 -1.86
C GLY A 72 2.38 22.99 -2.75
N ASP A 73 3.51 22.42 -2.36
CA ASP A 73 4.78 22.41 -3.11
C ASP A 73 4.95 21.19 -4.05
N LEU A 74 4.02 20.23 -4.01
CA LEU A 74 4.04 19.01 -4.82
C LEU A 74 3.30 19.23 -6.15
N ALA A 75 3.58 18.36 -7.14
CA ALA A 75 3.00 18.44 -8.47
C ALA A 75 1.46 18.44 -8.46
N ILE A 76 0.83 17.62 -7.60
CA ILE A 76 -0.63 17.62 -7.46
C ILE A 76 -1.19 18.84 -6.70
N GLY A 77 -0.39 19.48 -5.83
CA GLY A 77 -0.80 20.72 -5.17
C GLY A 77 -0.90 21.88 -6.15
N GLN A 78 0.06 21.93 -7.07
CA GLN A 78 0.11 22.93 -8.15
C GLN A 78 -0.95 22.68 -9.23
N ASN A 79 -1.41 21.42 -9.39
CA ASN A 79 -2.43 21.06 -10.36
C ASN A 79 -3.40 19.99 -9.79
N PRO A 80 -4.32 20.36 -8.89
CA PRO A 80 -5.22 19.43 -8.24
C PRO A 80 -6.28 18.87 -9.19
N THR A 81 -6.65 17.62 -8.98
CA THR A 81 -7.76 16.95 -9.67
C THR A 81 -9.12 17.38 -9.08
N PRO A 82 -10.22 17.20 -9.84
CA PRO A 82 -11.58 17.41 -9.31
C PRO A 82 -11.96 16.49 -8.14
N ASN A 83 -11.15 15.47 -7.85
CA ASN A 83 -11.36 14.49 -6.80
C ASN A 83 -10.67 14.85 -5.48
N ARG A 84 -9.86 15.92 -5.45
CA ARG A 84 -9.26 16.47 -4.23
C ARG A 84 -10.31 16.64 -3.11
N ASN A 85 -10.02 16.08 -1.93
CA ASN A 85 -10.84 16.19 -0.72
C ASN A 85 -12.35 15.98 -0.97
N ARG A 86 -12.71 14.92 -1.69
CA ARG A 86 -14.08 14.62 -2.14
C ARG A 86 -14.68 13.37 -1.48
N TYR A 87 -13.87 12.56 -0.81
CA TYR A 87 -14.29 11.24 -0.33
C TYR A 87 -14.31 11.14 1.18
N PHE A 88 -15.27 10.37 1.68
CA PHE A 88 -15.10 9.70 2.96
C PHE A 88 -14.08 8.56 2.77
N MET A 89 -13.10 8.44 3.68
CA MET A 89 -12.09 7.40 3.60
C MET A 89 -12.38 6.25 4.56
N LEU A 90 -12.35 5.02 4.05
CA LEU A 90 -12.36 3.80 4.86
C LEU A 90 -11.15 2.97 4.52
N LYS A 91 -10.47 2.42 5.52
CA LYS A 91 -9.26 1.62 5.33
C LYS A 91 -9.38 0.29 6.04
N TRP A 92 -9.06 -0.79 5.34
CA TRP A 92 -8.89 -2.11 5.92
C TRP A 92 -7.43 -2.53 5.78
N ASN A 93 -6.76 -2.79 6.89
CA ASN A 93 -5.43 -3.39 6.89
C ASN A 93 -5.52 -4.87 7.29
N PHE A 94 -5.33 -5.79 6.36
CA PHE A 94 -5.42 -7.22 6.68
C PHE A 94 -4.14 -7.78 7.33
N SER A 95 -3.06 -7.00 7.40
CA SER A 95 -1.81 -7.41 8.07
C SER A 95 -1.97 -7.59 9.59
N VAL A 96 -2.97 -6.96 10.19
CA VAL A 96 -3.22 -7.02 11.65
C VAL A 96 -4.15 -8.16 12.05
N ILE A 97 -4.72 -8.85 11.08
CA ILE A 97 -5.62 -9.98 11.34
C ILE A 97 -4.78 -11.23 11.50
N ASP A 98 -4.89 -11.87 12.67
CA ASP A 98 -4.26 -13.16 12.92
C ASP A 98 -4.88 -14.24 12.02
N PRO A 99 -4.11 -14.82 11.07
CA PRO A 99 -4.59 -15.85 10.17
C PRO A 99 -4.51 -17.26 10.78
N HIS A 100 -4.28 -17.39 12.09
CA HIS A 100 -4.19 -18.67 12.79
C HIS A 100 -5.48 -19.04 13.53
N GLY A 101 -5.88 -20.31 13.47
CA GLY A 101 -7.09 -20.81 14.12
C GLY A 101 -7.99 -21.55 13.16
N SER A 102 -9.21 -21.81 13.58
CA SER A 102 -10.25 -22.38 12.71
C SER A 102 -10.75 -21.34 11.70
N HIS A 103 -11.46 -21.80 10.66
CA HIS A 103 -12.11 -20.93 9.69
C HIS A 103 -13.08 -19.93 10.32
N ASN A 104 -13.83 -20.36 11.34
CA ASN A 104 -14.75 -19.49 12.06
C ASN A 104 -14.01 -18.41 12.85
N ASP A 105 -12.86 -18.74 13.46
CA ASP A 105 -12.05 -17.76 14.19
C ASP A 105 -11.54 -16.67 13.23
N ILE A 106 -11.01 -17.08 12.07
CA ILE A 106 -10.50 -16.15 11.06
C ILE A 106 -11.64 -15.29 10.51
N ALA A 107 -12.79 -15.90 10.20
CA ALA A 107 -13.96 -15.17 9.73
C ALA A 107 -14.46 -14.14 10.74
N GLN A 108 -14.51 -14.51 12.02
CA GLN A 108 -14.89 -13.60 13.09
C GLN A 108 -13.91 -12.44 13.19
N ARG A 109 -12.60 -12.68 13.15
CA ARG A 109 -11.60 -11.60 13.20
C ARG A 109 -11.65 -10.67 11.99
N VAL A 110 -11.98 -11.18 10.81
CA VAL A 110 -12.24 -10.34 9.63
C VAL A 110 -13.46 -9.46 9.87
N HIS A 111 -14.54 -10.00 10.43
CA HIS A 111 -15.71 -9.20 10.77
C HIS A 111 -15.41 -8.16 11.84
N ASP A 112 -14.68 -8.52 12.89
CA ASP A 112 -14.30 -7.61 13.97
C ASP A 112 -13.44 -6.46 13.42
N HIS A 113 -12.41 -6.77 12.64
CA HIS A 113 -11.54 -5.75 12.01
C HIS A 113 -12.32 -4.76 11.12
N ILE A 114 -13.25 -5.24 10.30
CA ILE A 114 -14.08 -4.36 9.47
C ILE A 114 -15.03 -3.53 10.34
N ASN A 115 -15.63 -4.12 11.38
CA ASN A 115 -16.50 -3.40 12.31
C ASN A 115 -15.74 -2.31 13.07
N ASP A 116 -14.53 -2.60 13.53
CA ASP A 116 -13.65 -1.63 14.19
C ASP A 116 -13.29 -0.48 13.23
N SER A 117 -12.97 -0.81 11.98
CA SER A 117 -12.71 0.19 10.93
C SER A 117 -13.93 1.10 10.68
N ILE A 118 -15.15 0.56 10.74
CA ILE A 118 -16.41 1.33 10.61
C ILE A 118 -16.67 2.18 11.87
N ASN A 119 -16.30 1.68 13.05
CA ASN A 119 -16.41 2.44 14.28
C ASN A 119 -15.46 3.64 14.27
N ASP A 120 -14.19 3.43 13.88
CA ASP A 120 -13.20 4.48 13.70
C ASP A 120 -13.65 5.53 12.67
N PHE A 121 -14.23 5.07 11.55
CA PHE A 121 -14.88 5.94 10.56
C PHE A 121 -15.97 6.81 11.19
N THR A 122 -16.84 6.21 12.01
CA THR A 122 -17.95 6.89 12.66
C THR A 122 -17.45 7.98 13.61
N ILE A 123 -16.38 7.68 14.36
CA ILE A 123 -15.73 8.65 15.26
C ILE A 123 -15.09 9.78 14.45
N ARG A 124 -14.31 9.44 13.41
CA ARG A 124 -13.61 10.40 12.56
C ARG A 124 -14.55 11.41 11.91
N TYR A 125 -15.69 10.94 11.41
CA TYR A 125 -16.64 11.75 10.66
C TYR A 125 -17.89 12.13 11.45
N GLN A 126 -17.88 11.98 12.79
CA GLN A 126 -19.06 12.19 13.64
C GLN A 126 -19.77 13.52 13.39
N LYS A 127 -19.03 14.60 13.12
CA LYS A 127 -19.58 15.93 12.86
C LYS A 127 -20.26 16.08 11.49
N LEU A 128 -19.93 15.21 10.54
CA LEU A 128 -20.44 15.23 9.17
C LEU A 128 -21.61 14.24 8.99
N LEU A 129 -21.66 13.20 9.81
CA LEU A 129 -22.71 12.18 9.76
C LEU A 129 -24.02 12.69 10.37
N THR A 130 -25.11 12.56 9.60
CA THR A 130 -26.46 12.93 10.06
C THR A 130 -27.24 11.74 10.63
N LEU A 131 -26.82 10.51 10.30
CA LEU A 131 -27.45 9.26 10.72
C LEU A 131 -26.44 8.41 11.50
N PRO A 132 -26.87 7.73 12.59
CA PRO A 132 -26.00 6.83 13.31
C PRO A 132 -25.69 5.57 12.48
N ILE A 133 -24.46 5.08 12.59
CA ILE A 133 -24.03 3.83 11.96
C ILE A 133 -24.04 2.75 13.04
N ALA A 134 -25.05 1.88 13.04
CA ALA A 134 -25.16 0.79 14.00
C ALA A 134 -24.27 -0.41 13.61
N ILE A 135 -23.28 -0.75 14.42
CA ILE A 135 -22.43 -1.93 14.24
C ILE A 135 -23.24 -3.21 14.53
N GLN A 136 -23.17 -4.18 13.61
CA GLN A 136 -23.70 -5.52 13.81
C GLN A 136 -22.56 -6.47 14.22
N SER A 137 -22.56 -6.89 15.49
CA SER A 137 -21.60 -7.87 15.98
C SER A 137 -21.65 -9.16 15.16
N GLY A 138 -20.47 -9.66 14.74
CA GLY A 138 -20.34 -10.87 13.92
C GLY A 138 -20.84 -10.77 12.48
N ASN A 139 -21.33 -9.60 12.01
CA ASN A 139 -21.73 -9.42 10.61
C ASN A 139 -21.34 -8.03 10.09
N ALA A 140 -20.08 -7.90 9.74
CA ALA A 140 -19.53 -6.65 9.20
C ALA A 140 -20.12 -6.24 7.84
N LEU A 141 -20.71 -7.16 7.07
CA LEU A 141 -21.34 -6.81 5.79
C LEU A 141 -22.64 -6.03 6.02
N SER A 142 -23.37 -6.38 7.08
CA SER A 142 -24.51 -5.59 7.54
C SER A 142 -24.07 -4.21 8.03
N SER A 143 -22.98 -4.14 8.80
CA SER A 143 -22.40 -2.87 9.24
C SER A 143 -21.97 -1.99 8.06
N LEU A 144 -21.31 -2.55 7.05
CA LEU A 144 -20.89 -1.84 5.84
C LEU A 144 -22.11 -1.30 5.07
N SER A 145 -23.17 -2.11 4.94
CA SER A 145 -24.42 -1.68 4.30
C SER A 145 -25.07 -0.50 5.05
N ARG A 146 -25.02 -0.52 6.38
CA ARG A 146 -25.53 0.58 7.22
C ARG A 146 -24.65 1.85 7.10
N LEU A 147 -23.34 1.71 7.03
CA LEU A 147 -22.44 2.84 6.73
C LEU A 147 -22.80 3.47 5.39
N LEU A 148 -22.91 2.66 4.33
CA LEU A 148 -23.23 3.15 2.99
C LEU A 148 -24.59 3.85 2.94
N ALA A 149 -25.59 3.31 3.64
CA ALA A 149 -26.89 3.93 3.79
C ALA A 149 -26.83 5.28 4.54
N ALA A 150 -25.98 5.39 5.56
CA ALA A 150 -25.83 6.61 6.35
C ALA A 150 -25.15 7.75 5.57
N ILE A 151 -24.19 7.44 4.70
CA ILE A 151 -23.48 8.46 3.92
C ILE A 151 -24.18 8.85 2.62
N ARG A 152 -25.05 7.99 2.07
CA ARG A 152 -25.71 8.22 0.77
C ARG A 152 -26.46 9.56 0.69
N PRO A 153 -27.22 10.02 1.70
CA PRO A 153 -27.89 11.32 1.66
C PRO A 153 -26.94 12.52 1.63
N LEU A 154 -25.67 12.33 2.02
CA LEU A 154 -24.66 13.38 2.08
C LEU A 154 -24.04 13.68 0.70
N ASN A 155 -24.41 12.92 -0.34
CA ASN A 155 -23.86 13.03 -1.70
C ASN A 155 -22.32 13.03 -1.75
N THR A 156 -21.70 12.41 -0.76
CA THR A 156 -20.24 12.31 -0.62
C THR A 156 -19.87 10.83 -0.70
N PRO A 157 -19.15 10.41 -1.75
CA PRO A 157 -18.83 9.00 -1.95
C PRO A 157 -17.79 8.47 -0.96
N LEU A 158 -17.78 7.16 -0.78
CA LEU A 158 -16.75 6.43 -0.04
C LEU A 158 -15.60 6.06 -0.99
N TYR A 159 -14.37 6.15 -0.49
CA TYR A 159 -13.18 5.53 -1.07
C TYR A 159 -12.63 4.51 -0.07
N LEU A 160 -12.63 3.24 -0.46
CA LEU A 160 -12.08 2.14 0.30
C LEU A 160 -10.62 1.83 -0.06
N LEU A 161 -9.73 1.84 0.93
CA LEU A 161 -8.36 1.36 0.82
C LEU A 161 -8.24 -0.01 1.49
N ILE A 162 -7.63 -0.99 0.81
CA ILE A 162 -7.40 -2.34 1.35
C ILE A 162 -5.91 -2.64 1.27
N ASP A 163 -5.24 -2.77 2.42
CA ASP A 163 -3.83 -3.14 2.51
C ASP A 163 -3.63 -4.61 2.88
N GLU A 164 -2.55 -5.19 2.35
CA GLU A 164 -2.17 -6.59 2.49
C GLU A 164 -3.33 -7.59 2.32
N TYR A 165 -4.14 -7.41 1.26
CA TYR A 165 -5.29 -8.31 0.99
C TYR A 165 -4.89 -9.79 0.91
N ASP A 166 -3.63 -10.05 0.53
CA ASP A 166 -3.01 -11.35 0.37
C ASP A 166 -2.38 -11.91 1.65
N ASN A 167 -2.51 -11.23 2.81
CA ASN A 167 -1.94 -11.68 4.09
C ASN A 167 -2.31 -13.13 4.42
N PHE A 168 -3.60 -13.47 4.31
CA PHE A 168 -4.09 -14.82 4.57
C PHE A 168 -3.44 -15.87 3.66
N ALA A 169 -3.28 -15.56 2.38
CA ALA A 169 -2.62 -16.47 1.45
C ALA A 169 -1.14 -16.64 1.76
N ASN A 170 -0.45 -15.54 2.05
CA ASN A 170 0.99 -15.54 2.29
C ASN A 170 1.36 -16.45 3.47
N GLU A 171 0.57 -16.42 4.56
CA GLU A 171 0.82 -17.23 5.75
C GLU A 171 0.48 -18.71 5.54
N VAL A 172 -0.58 -18.98 4.77
CA VAL A 172 -1.00 -20.35 4.50
C VAL A 172 -0.05 -21.04 3.50
N LEU A 173 0.45 -20.32 2.50
CA LEU A 173 1.41 -20.82 1.51
C LEU A 173 2.79 -21.15 2.11
N THR A 174 3.14 -20.55 3.26
CA THR A 174 4.39 -20.86 4.00
C THR A 174 4.33 -22.12 4.86
N ARG A 175 3.15 -22.73 5.07
CA ARG A 175 2.98 -23.94 5.89
C ARG A 175 3.21 -25.21 5.05
N ARG A 176 4.36 -25.86 5.24
CA ARG A 176 4.82 -27.01 4.44
C ARG A 176 3.95 -28.28 4.54
N ASP A 177 3.20 -28.48 5.63
CA ASP A 177 2.54 -29.79 5.87
C ASP A 177 1.00 -29.75 6.00
N LYS A 178 0.38 -28.57 6.12
CA LYS A 178 -1.10 -28.39 6.20
C LYS A 178 -1.65 -27.16 5.44
N GLY A 179 -0.80 -26.46 4.69
CA GLY A 179 -1.15 -25.19 4.06
C GLY A 179 -2.25 -25.29 2.99
N ARG A 180 -2.30 -26.38 2.22
CA ARG A 180 -3.27 -26.48 1.11
C ARG A 180 -4.73 -26.52 1.59
N GLU A 181 -5.07 -27.38 2.55
CA GLU A 181 -6.46 -27.51 3.03
C GLU A 181 -6.98 -26.20 3.67
N SER A 182 -6.16 -25.54 4.50
CA SER A 182 -6.53 -24.27 5.16
C SER A 182 -6.67 -23.09 4.17
N TYR A 183 -5.97 -23.12 3.02
CA TYR A 183 -6.10 -22.10 1.98
C TYR A 183 -7.37 -22.32 1.16
N HIS A 184 -7.61 -23.58 0.79
CA HIS A 184 -8.79 -23.98 0.03
C HIS A 184 -10.08 -23.62 0.77
N GLU A 185 -10.16 -23.74 2.10
CA GLU A 185 -11.37 -23.39 2.85
C GLU A 185 -11.56 -21.87 3.08
N LEU A 186 -10.48 -21.06 3.14
CA LEU A 186 -10.57 -19.60 3.27
C LEU A 186 -10.89 -18.88 1.94
N VAL A 187 -10.51 -19.49 0.81
CA VAL A 187 -10.47 -18.82 -0.50
C VAL A 187 -11.28 -19.56 -1.59
N GLU A 188 -11.47 -20.88 -1.50
CA GLU A 188 -12.37 -21.66 -2.38
C GLU A 188 -13.69 -22.05 -1.69
N SER A 189 -14.77 -22.08 -2.49
CA SER A 189 -16.19 -22.27 -2.10
C SER A 189 -16.64 -21.61 -0.79
N GLU A 190 -17.02 -20.33 -0.87
CA GLU A 190 -17.75 -19.55 0.18
C GLU A 190 -16.95 -19.04 1.40
N GLY A 191 -15.61 -19.02 1.33
CA GLY A 191 -14.78 -18.39 2.37
C GLY A 191 -15.07 -16.90 2.62
N VAL A 192 -14.84 -16.45 3.86
CA VAL A 192 -15.16 -15.09 4.36
C VAL A 192 -14.61 -13.96 3.47
N ILE A 193 -13.38 -14.11 2.96
CA ILE A 193 -12.71 -13.10 2.13
C ILE A 193 -13.48 -12.90 0.82
N LYS A 194 -13.86 -13.99 0.16
CA LYS A 194 -14.65 -13.95 -1.07
C LYS A 194 -16.00 -13.26 -0.84
N THR A 195 -16.65 -13.52 0.29
CA THR A 195 -17.93 -12.91 0.65
C THR A 195 -17.79 -11.40 0.92
N VAL A 196 -16.72 -10.99 1.63
CA VAL A 196 -16.39 -9.56 1.82
C VAL A 196 -16.17 -8.86 0.48
N PHE A 197 -15.34 -9.40 -0.40
CA PHE A 197 -15.07 -8.78 -1.69
C PHE A 197 -16.30 -8.74 -2.61
N LYS A 198 -17.18 -9.75 -2.57
CA LYS A 198 -18.49 -9.69 -3.25
C LYS A 198 -19.34 -8.51 -2.74
N ALA A 199 -19.34 -8.27 -1.42
CA ALA A 199 -20.06 -7.13 -0.84
C ALA A 199 -19.43 -5.79 -1.26
N VAL A 200 -18.09 -5.71 -1.35
CA VAL A 200 -17.39 -4.53 -1.89
C VAL A 200 -17.80 -4.27 -3.34
N LYS A 201 -17.88 -5.30 -4.19
CA LYS A 201 -18.37 -5.17 -5.57
C LYS A 201 -19.81 -4.68 -5.62
N ALA A 202 -20.70 -5.28 -4.82
CA ALA A 202 -22.08 -4.81 -4.76
C ALA A 202 -22.18 -3.36 -4.28
N ALA A 203 -21.26 -2.92 -3.41
CA ALA A 203 -21.19 -1.54 -2.96
C ALA A 203 -20.76 -0.55 -4.05
N THR A 204 -19.92 -0.99 -5.00
CA THR A 204 -19.51 -0.18 -6.15
C THR A 204 -20.59 -0.03 -7.22
N ASP A 205 -21.59 -0.91 -7.23
CA ASP A 205 -22.76 -0.84 -8.11
C ASP A 205 -23.81 0.18 -7.63
N GLY A 206 -23.36 1.39 -7.25
CA GLY A 206 -24.23 2.54 -6.95
C GLY A 206 -24.71 2.67 -5.50
N LEU A 207 -24.14 1.92 -4.54
CA LEU A 207 -24.54 2.01 -3.13
C LEU A 207 -23.80 3.10 -2.34
N GLY A 208 -22.81 3.77 -2.95
CA GLY A 208 -22.05 4.89 -2.37
C GLY A 208 -20.54 4.66 -2.28
N LEU A 209 -20.03 3.48 -2.65
CA LEU A 209 -18.60 3.23 -2.78
C LEU A 209 -18.17 3.54 -4.21
N GLU A 210 -17.41 4.61 -4.42
CA GLU A 210 -17.01 5.03 -5.77
C GLU A 210 -15.65 4.47 -6.15
N ARG A 211 -14.70 4.40 -5.21
CA ARG A 211 -13.32 3.97 -5.51
C ARG A 211 -12.82 2.92 -4.52
N VAL A 212 -12.00 2.01 -5.03
CA VAL A 212 -11.30 0.98 -4.24
C VAL A 212 -9.85 0.89 -4.68
N PHE A 213 -8.90 0.97 -3.73
CA PHE A 213 -7.48 0.77 -4.00
C PHE A 213 -6.94 -0.35 -3.12
N ILE A 214 -6.45 -1.41 -3.75
CA ILE A 214 -6.01 -2.64 -3.09
C ILE A 214 -4.50 -2.78 -3.25
N THR A 215 -3.80 -3.04 -2.15
CA THR A 215 -2.37 -3.32 -2.12
C THR A 215 -2.05 -4.68 -1.55
N GLY A 216 -1.00 -5.30 -2.09
CA GLY A 216 -0.49 -6.59 -1.62
C GLY A 216 0.85 -6.94 -2.26
N VAL A 217 1.26 -8.20 -2.15
CA VAL A 217 2.51 -8.71 -2.72
C VAL A 217 2.23 -9.63 -3.92
N SER A 218 1.32 -10.59 -3.78
CA SER A 218 1.11 -11.67 -4.74
C SER A 218 -0.23 -11.58 -5.46
N PRO A 219 -0.29 -11.77 -6.80
CA PRO A 219 -1.54 -11.85 -7.54
C PRO A 219 -2.26 -13.19 -7.39
N VAL A 220 -1.63 -14.21 -6.78
CA VAL A 220 -2.16 -15.59 -6.72
C VAL A 220 -3.52 -15.63 -6.01
N VAL A 221 -3.70 -14.83 -4.96
CA VAL A 221 -4.97 -14.76 -4.23
C VAL A 221 -6.08 -14.16 -5.08
N MET A 222 -5.74 -13.29 -6.03
CA MET A 222 -6.72 -12.69 -6.91
C MET A 222 -7.33 -13.71 -7.86
N SER A 223 -6.63 -14.74 -8.36
CA SER A 223 -7.32 -15.73 -9.23
C SER A 223 -8.49 -16.41 -8.52
N ASP A 224 -8.38 -16.61 -7.22
CA ASP A 224 -9.39 -17.32 -6.43
C ASP A 224 -10.49 -16.34 -5.95
N ILE A 225 -10.11 -15.12 -5.57
CA ILE A 225 -11.01 -14.00 -5.24
C ILE A 225 -11.73 -13.45 -6.49
N THR A 226 -11.13 -13.50 -7.69
CA THR A 226 -11.67 -12.89 -8.93
C THR A 226 -12.96 -13.54 -9.40
N SER A 227 -13.26 -14.78 -8.99
CA SER A 227 -14.60 -15.35 -9.17
C SER A 227 -15.69 -14.55 -8.42
N GLY A 228 -15.33 -13.79 -7.38
CA GLY A 228 -16.18 -12.86 -6.64
C GLY A 228 -15.92 -11.36 -6.90
N TYR A 229 -14.70 -10.97 -7.33
CA TYR A 229 -14.27 -9.57 -7.52
C TYR A 229 -13.44 -9.36 -8.80
N ASN A 230 -14.05 -9.57 -9.96
CA ASN A 230 -13.41 -9.43 -11.28
C ASN A 230 -13.32 -7.99 -11.82
N VAL A 231 -13.63 -7.00 -11.00
CA VAL A 231 -13.76 -5.59 -11.39
C VAL A 231 -12.48 -4.79 -11.14
N ALA A 232 -11.53 -5.33 -10.38
CA ALA A 232 -10.26 -4.66 -10.09
C ALA A 232 -9.30 -4.71 -11.29
N LYS A 233 -8.78 -3.54 -11.67
CA LYS A 233 -7.75 -3.39 -12.69
C LYS A 233 -6.37 -3.51 -12.07
N ASN A 234 -5.62 -4.55 -12.44
CA ASN A 234 -4.23 -4.69 -12.01
C ASN A 234 -3.33 -3.72 -12.78
N ILE A 235 -2.77 -2.74 -12.08
CA ILE A 235 -1.88 -1.72 -12.65
C ILE A 235 -0.39 -2.01 -12.39
N SER A 236 -0.09 -3.05 -11.61
CA SER A 236 1.25 -3.35 -11.10
C SER A 236 2.30 -3.51 -12.19
N GLN A 237 1.91 -4.06 -13.34
CA GLN A 237 2.77 -4.35 -14.48
C GLN A 237 2.80 -3.24 -15.55
N ARG A 238 2.08 -2.14 -15.33
CA ARG A 238 2.01 -1.04 -16.30
C ARG A 238 3.24 -0.14 -16.15
N PRO A 239 4.01 0.11 -17.21
CA PRO A 239 5.23 0.94 -17.15
C PRO A 239 5.01 2.32 -16.51
N ARG A 240 3.86 2.93 -16.80
CA ARG A 240 3.44 4.24 -16.29
C ARG A 240 3.34 4.31 -14.76
N PHE A 241 3.00 3.21 -14.09
CA PHE A 241 2.96 3.12 -12.63
C PHE A 241 4.17 2.37 -12.03
N ALA A 242 5.19 2.07 -12.83
CA ALA A 242 6.38 1.39 -12.35
C ALA A 242 7.00 2.16 -11.16
N ARG A 243 7.18 3.47 -11.36
CA ARG A 243 7.81 4.42 -10.42
C ARG A 243 6.91 4.90 -9.27
N LEU A 244 5.66 4.44 -9.19
CA LEU A 244 4.73 4.82 -8.12
C LEU A 244 5.31 4.53 -6.71
N CYS A 245 6.14 3.50 -6.65
CA CYS A 245 6.87 3.06 -5.47
C CYS A 245 8.26 2.60 -5.92
N GLY A 246 9.30 2.87 -5.13
CA GLY A 246 10.70 2.63 -5.53
C GLY A 246 11.44 3.92 -5.89
N PHE A 247 12.77 3.90 -5.71
CA PHE A 247 13.65 4.97 -6.16
C PHE A 247 14.26 4.64 -7.52
N THR A 248 14.44 5.66 -8.36
CA THR A 248 15.23 5.53 -9.59
C THR A 248 16.72 5.63 -9.29
N GLY A 249 17.56 5.21 -10.23
CA GLY A 249 19.00 5.39 -10.09
C GLY A 249 19.42 6.87 -10.02
N GLU A 250 18.70 7.76 -10.71
CA GLU A 250 18.95 9.20 -10.67
C GLU A 250 18.68 9.78 -9.28
N GLU A 251 17.55 9.40 -8.68
CA GLU A 251 17.17 9.82 -7.33
C GLU A 251 18.14 9.29 -6.28
N VAL A 252 18.60 8.06 -6.45
CA VAL A 252 19.60 7.48 -5.56
C VAL A 252 20.93 8.21 -5.66
N MET A 253 21.39 8.47 -6.90
CA MET A 253 22.63 9.20 -7.12
C MET A 253 22.58 10.62 -6.56
N GLN A 254 21.47 11.34 -6.77
CA GLN A 254 21.28 12.69 -6.24
C GLN A 254 21.46 12.73 -4.72
N LEU A 255 20.86 11.79 -4.00
CA LEU A 255 20.98 11.72 -2.54
C LEU A 255 22.38 11.28 -2.10
N ASN A 256 23.01 10.36 -2.83
CA ASN A 256 24.39 9.98 -2.54
C ASN A 256 25.36 11.17 -2.66
N GLN A 257 25.21 11.98 -3.71
CA GLN A 257 26.02 13.18 -3.91
C GLN A 257 25.79 14.20 -2.79
N GLN A 258 24.54 14.38 -2.37
CA GLN A 258 24.22 15.28 -1.27
C GLN A 258 24.84 14.82 0.06
N ILE A 259 24.71 13.55 0.42
CA ILE A 259 25.28 13.02 1.67
C ILE A 259 26.81 13.07 1.64
N ALA A 260 27.43 12.70 0.51
CA ALA A 260 28.89 12.77 0.37
C ALA A 260 29.43 14.19 0.55
N LEU A 261 28.74 15.18 -0.01
CA LEU A 261 29.08 16.59 0.16
C LEU A 261 28.92 17.05 1.63
N GLU A 262 27.79 16.70 2.25
CA GLU A 262 27.49 17.09 3.64
C GLU A 262 28.46 16.46 4.67
N CYS A 263 28.97 15.26 4.38
CA CYS A 263 29.95 14.55 5.20
C CYS A 263 31.42 14.86 4.83
N GLU A 264 31.67 15.77 3.87
CA GLU A 264 33.01 16.12 3.38
C GLU A 264 33.84 14.89 2.95
N LEU A 265 33.18 13.93 2.28
CA LEU A 265 33.82 12.69 1.84
C LEU A 265 34.70 12.90 0.62
N PRO A 266 35.69 12.00 0.38
CA PRO A 266 36.54 12.06 -0.81
C PRO A 266 35.75 12.05 -2.11
N GLU A 267 36.33 12.63 -3.15
CA GLU A 267 35.81 12.53 -4.51
C GLU A 267 35.65 11.05 -4.91
N GLY A 268 34.51 10.70 -5.51
CA GLY A 268 34.16 9.31 -5.86
C GLY A 268 33.32 8.57 -4.82
N ALA A 269 33.11 9.11 -3.61
CA ALA A 269 32.33 8.43 -2.56
C ALA A 269 30.86 8.21 -2.96
N ALA A 270 30.27 9.14 -3.71
CA ALA A 270 28.89 9.01 -4.19
C ALA A 270 28.75 7.88 -5.23
N GLU A 271 29.73 7.73 -6.11
CA GLU A 271 29.82 6.70 -7.14
C GLU A 271 30.07 5.32 -6.52
N GLU A 272 30.91 5.25 -5.49
CA GLU A 272 31.14 4.03 -4.72
C GLU A 272 29.87 3.60 -3.98
N ALA A 273 29.20 4.53 -3.28
CA ALA A 273 27.90 4.26 -2.67
C ALA A 273 26.87 3.79 -3.68
N MET A 274 26.81 4.43 -4.85
CA MET A 274 25.92 4.01 -5.93
C MET A 274 26.22 2.57 -6.39
N SER A 275 27.50 2.22 -6.53
CA SER A 275 27.93 0.88 -6.92
C SER A 275 27.53 -0.17 -5.88
N LEU A 276 27.69 0.14 -4.57
CA LEU A 276 27.22 -0.72 -3.49
C LEU A 276 25.69 -0.90 -3.56
N MET A 277 24.94 0.20 -3.57
CA MET A 277 23.48 0.17 -3.63
C MET A 277 22.97 -0.54 -4.90
N GLN A 278 23.69 -0.43 -6.01
CA GLN A 278 23.36 -1.13 -7.24
C GLN A 278 23.49 -2.65 -7.11
N ASN A 279 24.52 -3.13 -6.42
CA ASN A 279 24.76 -4.56 -6.22
C ASN A 279 23.74 -5.19 -5.26
N PHE A 280 23.29 -4.45 -4.25
CA PHE A 280 22.43 -5.00 -3.20
C PHE A 280 20.95 -4.65 -3.34
N TYR A 281 20.60 -3.49 -3.91
CA TYR A 281 19.24 -2.93 -3.83
C TYR A 281 18.54 -2.74 -5.19
N ASN A 282 19.28 -2.72 -6.31
CA ASN A 282 18.80 -2.40 -7.67
C ASN A 282 18.26 -3.63 -8.45
N GLY A 283 17.45 -4.44 -7.78
CA GLY A 283 16.99 -5.74 -8.28
C GLY A 283 15.59 -5.75 -8.90
N TYR A 284 14.86 -4.64 -8.89
CA TYR A 284 13.42 -4.64 -9.16
C TYR A 284 13.08 -4.04 -10.53
N ARG A 285 12.33 -4.82 -11.32
CA ARG A 285 11.67 -4.39 -12.56
C ARG A 285 10.23 -4.86 -12.52
N PHE A 286 9.30 -3.93 -12.67
CA PHE A 286 7.87 -4.25 -12.59
C PHE A 286 7.17 -4.21 -13.93
N SER A 287 7.82 -3.91 -15.03
CA SER A 287 7.13 -3.69 -16.31
C SER A 287 7.97 -4.14 -17.50
N GLY A 288 8.20 -5.44 -17.63
CA GLY A 288 9.02 -5.99 -18.72
C GLY A 288 10.51 -5.59 -18.65
N ALA A 289 11.29 -6.14 -19.59
CA ALA A 289 12.75 -6.07 -19.55
C ALA A 289 13.32 -4.65 -19.79
N ASP A 290 12.61 -3.81 -20.55
CA ASP A 290 13.10 -2.50 -21.01
C ASP A 290 12.77 -1.35 -20.06
N THR A 291 12.26 -1.65 -18.85
CA THR A 291 11.86 -0.61 -17.91
C THR A 291 12.91 -0.30 -16.86
N THR A 292 12.84 0.96 -16.39
CA THR A 292 13.74 1.52 -15.38
C THR A 292 13.83 0.58 -14.19
N ARG A 293 15.06 0.20 -13.83
CA ARG A 293 15.29 -0.55 -12.59
C ARG A 293 15.02 0.36 -11.40
N LEU A 294 14.37 -0.21 -10.39
CA LEU A 294 14.05 0.49 -9.17
C LEU A 294 14.81 -0.12 -8.00
N TYR A 295 15.18 0.76 -7.08
CA TYR A 295 15.83 0.42 -5.84
C TYR A 295 14.78 0.23 -4.75
N ASN A 296 15.03 -0.73 -3.85
CA ASN A 296 14.18 -0.95 -2.68
C ASN A 296 14.25 0.27 -1.73
N PRO A 297 13.13 0.99 -1.51
CA PRO A 297 13.15 2.21 -0.72
C PRO A 297 13.66 2.02 0.71
N THR A 298 13.26 0.95 1.40
CA THR A 298 13.66 0.75 2.79
C THR A 298 15.16 0.48 2.92
N LEU A 299 15.74 -0.28 1.99
CA LEU A 299 17.19 -0.51 1.99
C LEU A 299 17.97 0.77 1.68
N CYS A 300 17.49 1.58 0.73
CA CYS A 300 18.10 2.88 0.45
C CYS A 300 18.02 3.82 1.65
N LEU A 301 16.85 3.92 2.29
CA LEU A 301 16.65 4.77 3.46
C LEU A 301 17.54 4.32 4.63
N TYR A 302 17.68 3.02 4.86
CA TYR A 302 18.60 2.47 5.85
C TYR A 302 20.06 2.87 5.55
N PHE A 303 20.50 2.63 4.31
CA PHE A 303 21.87 2.95 3.90
C PHE A 303 22.18 4.43 4.07
N TRP A 304 21.27 5.31 3.64
CA TRP A 304 21.43 6.76 3.78
C TRP A 304 21.43 7.23 5.22
N ASP A 305 20.56 6.68 6.07
CA ASP A 305 20.49 7.06 7.48
C ASP A 305 21.81 6.74 8.21
N GLU A 306 22.30 5.51 8.08
CA GLU A 306 23.58 5.09 8.65
C GLU A 306 24.76 5.87 8.07
N TRP A 307 24.79 6.03 6.74
CA TRP A 307 25.90 6.71 6.07
C TRP A 307 25.97 8.19 6.44
N GLN A 308 24.83 8.89 6.52
CA GLN A 308 24.79 10.29 6.92
C GLN A 308 25.13 10.49 8.41
N GLN A 309 24.71 9.58 9.29
CA GLN A 309 24.98 9.69 10.72
C GLN A 309 26.45 9.42 11.08
N LEU A 310 27.07 8.46 10.40
CA LEU A 310 28.43 8.02 10.73
C LEU A 310 29.50 8.56 9.79
N CYS A 311 29.10 9.21 8.69
CA CYS A 311 29.97 9.63 7.59
C CYS A 311 30.93 8.53 7.12
N ARG A 312 30.44 7.28 7.13
CA ARG A 312 31.11 6.07 6.64
C ARG A 312 30.07 5.07 6.18
N TYR A 313 30.41 4.19 5.24
CA TYR A 313 29.47 3.20 4.74
C TYR A 313 29.00 2.25 5.86
N PRO A 314 27.76 1.74 5.79
CA PRO A 314 27.27 0.75 6.75
C PRO A 314 28.13 -0.52 6.74
N ASN A 315 28.43 -1.06 7.93
CA ASN A 315 29.14 -2.35 8.04
C ASN A 315 28.29 -3.51 7.53
N GLU A 316 26.97 -3.41 7.71
CA GLU A 316 25.98 -4.37 7.22
C GLU A 316 25.17 -3.70 6.12
N LEU A 317 25.21 -4.25 4.91
CA LEU A 317 24.51 -3.67 3.76
C LEU A 317 23.06 -4.18 3.65
N LEU A 318 22.67 -5.18 4.42
CA LEU A 318 21.30 -5.67 4.47
C LEU A 318 20.80 -5.51 5.89
N ASP A 319 19.66 -4.83 6.05
CA ASP A 319 18.91 -4.88 7.30
C ASP A 319 18.48 -6.33 7.53
N ASP A 320 18.88 -6.92 8.67
CA ASP A 320 18.55 -8.30 9.06
C ASP A 320 17.04 -8.57 9.01
N ASN A 321 16.22 -7.53 9.20
CA ASN A 321 14.77 -7.63 9.10
C ASN A 321 14.26 -7.85 7.65
N LEU A 322 15.12 -7.78 6.64
CA LEU A 322 14.85 -8.04 5.22
C LEU A 322 15.42 -9.38 4.71
N ALA A 323 16.22 -10.10 5.52
CA ALA A 323 16.87 -11.35 5.11
C ALA A 323 15.91 -12.52 4.84
N MET A 324 14.63 -12.43 5.24
CA MET A 324 13.64 -13.51 5.11
C MET A 324 13.11 -13.79 3.68
N ASP A 325 13.42 -12.99 2.67
CA ASP A 325 12.74 -13.10 1.36
C ASP A 325 13.32 -14.16 0.39
N LYS A 326 14.47 -14.78 0.69
CA LYS A 326 15.09 -15.81 -0.19
C LYS A 326 14.26 -17.08 -0.33
N ASN A 327 13.60 -17.53 0.74
CA ASN A 327 12.76 -18.72 0.69
C ASN A 327 11.45 -18.48 -0.08
N ARG A 328 10.97 -17.24 -0.11
CA ARG A 328 9.75 -16.82 -0.80
C ARG A 328 9.94 -16.67 -2.31
N LEU A 329 11.05 -16.09 -2.75
CA LEU A 329 11.39 -15.99 -4.17
C LEU A 329 11.49 -17.37 -4.83
N ARG A 330 12.03 -18.38 -4.11
CA ARG A 330 12.09 -19.76 -4.59
C ARG A 330 10.71 -20.41 -4.76
N TYR A 331 9.75 -20.06 -3.91
CA TYR A 331 8.39 -20.58 -3.99
C TYR A 331 7.58 -19.92 -5.12
N ILE A 332 7.64 -18.59 -5.25
CA ILE A 332 6.96 -17.87 -6.34
C ILE A 332 7.48 -18.34 -7.71
N ALA A 333 8.79 -18.57 -7.83
CA ALA A 333 9.40 -19.14 -9.04
C ALA A 333 8.99 -20.60 -9.31
N SER A 334 8.44 -21.32 -8.31
CA SER A 334 7.98 -22.70 -8.43
C SER A 334 6.48 -22.84 -8.78
N LEU A 335 5.73 -21.74 -8.81
CA LEU A 335 4.32 -21.77 -9.18
C LEU A 335 4.16 -21.89 -10.72
N PRO A 336 3.10 -22.56 -11.24
CA PRO A 336 2.91 -22.79 -12.67
C PRO A 336 2.84 -21.51 -13.53
N MET A 337 2.51 -20.38 -12.91
CA MET A 337 2.44 -19.04 -13.53
C MET A 337 3.74 -18.23 -13.37
N GLY A 338 4.74 -18.73 -12.63
CA GLY A 338 6.03 -18.07 -12.38
C GLY A 338 7.08 -18.27 -13.48
N LEU A 339 6.73 -18.99 -14.54
CA LEU A 339 7.55 -19.20 -15.75
C LEU A 339 6.90 -18.48 -16.94
N ARG A 340 6.85 -17.14 -16.92
CA ARG A 340 6.77 -16.33 -18.14
C ARG A 340 7.55 -15.04 -18.00
#